data_AF-A0A3P6NCF5-F1
#
_entry.id   AF-A0A3P6NCF5-F1
#
_cell.length_a   1.000
_cell.length_b   1.000
_cell.length_c   1.000
_cell.angle_alpha   90.00
_cell.angle_beta   90.00
_cell.angle_gamma   90.00
#
_symmetry.space_group_name_H-M   'P 1'
#
loop_
_entity.id
_entity.type
_entity.pdbx_description
1 polymer ?
#
loop_
_entity_poly.entity_id
_entity_poly.type
_entity_poly.pdbx_seq_one_letter_code
_entity_poly.pdbx_strand_id
1 'polypeptide(L)'
;MNWDRVLKIGLYLAKETEYAPFLAFRQTIRDFITMFSATSSNAVDKDNWDLVKRYLQKVIGPIYDKVGWKNSSDWTQRMLASLATEYACKLSYSDCRQKASTSFIDFKTNCEMSRSGTGLCNSMVPDLRRTQYCWGVHENPESMDVVEKLYRWFVDNSRYFHRDTENLLEAQACTTDATQLKEYVCWYYCSCYANRSDPFVD
;
A
#
# COMPACT_ATOMS: atom_id res chain seq x y z
N MET A 1 -10.69 22.39 -17.28
CA MET A 1 -9.29 21.98 -17.01
C MET A 1 -8.69 21.49 -18.32
N ASN A 2 -7.51 21.97 -18.72
CA ASN A 2 -6.87 21.54 -19.97
C ASN A 2 -6.05 20.25 -19.70
N TRP A 3 -6.61 19.09 -20.06
CA TRP A 3 -6.03 17.78 -19.77
C TRP A 3 -4.70 17.53 -20.48
N ASP A 4 -4.52 18.02 -21.71
CA ASP A 4 -3.25 17.92 -22.42
C ASP A 4 -2.10 18.56 -21.62
N ARG A 5 -2.35 19.74 -21.04
CA ARG A 5 -1.36 20.42 -20.19
C ARG A 5 -1.05 19.62 -18.91
N VAL A 6 -2.07 19.05 -18.28
CA VAL A 6 -1.92 18.22 -17.06
C VAL A 6 -1.08 16.98 -17.36
N LEU A 7 -1.37 16.31 -18.48
CA LEU A 7 -0.63 15.11 -18.90
C LEU A 7 0.84 15.44 -19.21
N LYS A 8 1.10 16.58 -19.85
CA LYS A 8 2.47 17.09 -20.10
C LYS A 8 3.23 17.40 -18.80
N ILE A 9 2.57 17.95 -17.78
CA ILE A 9 3.18 18.16 -16.46
C ILE A 9 3.59 16.82 -15.84
N GLY A 10 2.72 15.80 -15.89
CA GLY A 10 3.10 14.47 -15.40
C GLY A 10 4.32 13.89 -16.14
N LEU A 11 4.41 14.05 -17.46
CA LEU A 11 5.60 13.61 -18.21
C LEU A 11 6.87 14.40 -17.86
N TYR A 12 6.75 15.64 -17.42
CA TYR A 12 7.89 16.41 -16.91
C TYR A 12 8.42 15.82 -15.59
N LEU A 13 7.54 15.32 -14.71
CA LEU A 13 7.93 14.71 -13.44
C LEU A 13 8.86 13.50 -13.59
N ALA A 14 8.89 12.85 -14.76
CA ALA A 14 9.86 11.79 -15.04
C ALA A 14 11.33 12.23 -14.90
N LYS A 15 11.59 13.55 -14.91
CA LYS A 15 12.93 14.16 -14.72
C LYS A 15 13.11 14.77 -13.33
N GLU A 16 12.06 14.79 -12.52
CA GLU A 16 12.05 15.44 -11.22
C GLU A 16 12.66 14.54 -10.14
N THR A 17 13.29 15.16 -9.14
CA THR A 17 13.96 14.47 -8.05
C THR A 17 13.55 14.98 -6.66
N GLU A 18 12.75 16.04 -6.61
CA GLU A 18 12.26 16.63 -5.38
C GLU A 18 10.90 16.06 -4.97
N TYR A 19 10.64 16.02 -3.67
CA TYR A 19 9.39 15.47 -3.14
C TYR A 19 8.16 16.33 -3.49
N ALA A 20 8.29 17.65 -3.39
CA ALA A 20 7.15 18.57 -3.47
C ALA A 20 6.35 18.49 -4.79
N PRO A 21 6.98 18.40 -5.99
CA PRO A 21 6.23 18.28 -7.23
C PRO A 21 5.44 16.97 -7.35
N PHE A 22 6.01 15.84 -6.89
CA PHE A 22 5.29 14.57 -6.86
C PHE A 22 4.12 14.62 -5.87
N LEU A 23 4.31 15.23 -4.70
CA LEU A 23 3.24 15.44 -3.73
C LEU A 23 2.10 16.28 -4.32
N ALA A 24 2.43 17.35 -5.06
CA ALA A 24 1.44 18.19 -5.72
C ALA A 24 0.64 17.44 -6.81
N PHE A 25 1.29 16.54 -7.55
CA PHE A 25 0.65 15.76 -8.61
C PHE A 25 -0.05 14.48 -8.10
N ARG A 26 0.14 14.13 -6.82
CA ARG A 26 -0.37 12.90 -6.20
C ARG A 26 -1.87 12.70 -6.40
N GLN A 27 -2.68 13.75 -6.24
CA GLN A 27 -4.13 13.63 -6.37
C GLN A 27 -4.52 13.21 -7.79
N THR A 28 -3.88 13.80 -8.81
CA THR A 28 -4.07 13.42 -10.21
C THR A 28 -3.77 11.94 -10.45
N ILE A 29 -2.68 11.42 -9.87
CA ILE A 29 -2.34 9.98 -9.96
C ILE A 29 -3.44 9.14 -9.32
N ARG A 30 -3.92 9.50 -8.11
CA ARG A 30 -4.99 8.78 -7.41
C ARG A 30 -6.28 8.75 -8.21
N ASP A 31 -6.65 9.89 -8.80
CA ASP A 31 -7.87 10.03 -9.59
C ASP A 31 -7.78 9.15 -10.84
N PHE A 32 -6.65 9.19 -11.57
CA PHE A 32 -6.44 8.31 -12.73
C PHE A 32 -6.53 6.83 -12.36
N ILE A 33 -5.93 6.41 -11.25
CA ILE A 33 -6.02 5.02 -10.81
C ILE A 33 -7.48 4.68 -10.49
N THR A 34 -8.15 5.48 -9.67
CA THR A 34 -9.52 5.20 -9.20
C THR A 34 -10.53 5.14 -10.34
N MET A 35 -10.47 6.10 -11.27
CA MET A 35 -11.43 6.19 -12.38
C MET A 35 -11.26 5.07 -13.40
N PHE A 36 -10.02 4.68 -13.69
CA PHE A 36 -9.74 3.74 -14.78
C PHE A 36 -9.53 2.29 -14.31
N SER A 37 -9.08 2.05 -13.07
CA SER A 37 -8.94 0.68 -12.58
C SER A 37 -10.29 0.06 -12.19
N ALA A 38 -11.20 0.86 -11.62
CA ALA A 38 -12.51 0.39 -11.16
C ALA A 38 -13.48 0.05 -12.30
N THR A 39 -13.25 0.59 -13.50
CA THR A 39 -14.13 0.43 -14.66
C THR A 39 -13.74 -0.75 -15.55
N SER A 40 -12.63 -1.45 -15.26
CA SER A 40 -12.02 -2.53 -16.09
C SER A 40 -12.81 -3.85 -16.24
N SER A 41 -14.14 -3.78 -16.19
CA SER A 41 -15.08 -4.91 -16.27
C SER A 41 -15.28 -5.48 -17.68
N ASN A 42 -14.94 -4.72 -18.72
CA ASN A 42 -14.99 -5.15 -20.12
C ASN A 42 -13.65 -4.88 -20.83
N ALA A 43 -13.50 -5.39 -22.07
CA ALA A 43 -12.25 -5.31 -22.82
C ALA A 43 -11.81 -3.86 -23.12
N VAL A 44 -12.75 -2.98 -23.46
CA VAL A 44 -12.45 -1.57 -23.79
C VAL A 44 -11.94 -0.83 -22.56
N ASP A 45 -12.58 -1.04 -21.41
CA ASP A 45 -12.17 -0.41 -20.16
C ASP A 45 -10.82 -0.93 -19.66
N LYS A 46 -10.54 -2.22 -19.91
CA LYS A 46 -9.22 -2.80 -19.65
C LYS A 46 -8.12 -2.15 -20.50
N ASP A 47 -8.36 -1.95 -21.79
CA ASP A 47 -7.39 -1.29 -22.69
C ASP A 47 -7.13 0.17 -22.27
N ASN A 48 -8.18 0.88 -21.85
CA ASN A 48 -8.07 2.24 -21.31
C ASN A 48 -7.24 2.27 -20.02
N TRP A 49 -7.49 1.34 -19.10
CA TRP A 49 -6.68 1.20 -17.89
C TRP A 49 -5.22 0.93 -18.23
N ASP A 50 -4.95 0.00 -19.15
CA ASP A 50 -3.58 -0.35 -19.53
C ASP A 50 -2.83 0.84 -20.16
N LEU A 51 -3.52 1.69 -20.92
CA LEU A 51 -2.96 2.95 -21.45
C LEU A 51 -2.61 3.93 -20.32
N VAL A 52 -3.54 4.19 -19.40
CA VAL A 52 -3.34 5.09 -18.26
C VAL A 52 -2.24 4.56 -17.34
N LYS A 53 -2.23 3.27 -17.06
CA LYS A 53 -1.22 2.58 -16.27
C LYS A 53 0.17 2.77 -16.87
N ARG A 54 0.34 2.54 -18.19
CA ARG A 54 1.62 2.78 -18.89
C ARG A 54 2.05 4.24 -18.80
N TYR A 55 1.11 5.19 -18.92
CA TYR A 55 1.42 6.61 -18.72
C TYR A 55 1.94 6.87 -17.30
N LEU A 56 1.22 6.41 -16.26
CA LEU A 56 1.62 6.64 -14.87
C LEU A 56 2.93 5.92 -14.51
N GLN A 57 3.20 4.76 -15.10
CA GLN A 57 4.50 4.08 -14.96
C GLN A 57 5.64 4.92 -15.57
N LYS A 58 5.43 5.63 -16.67
CA LYS A 58 6.42 6.58 -17.21
C LYS A 58 6.67 7.78 -16.29
N VAL A 59 5.65 8.19 -15.52
CA VAL A 59 5.75 9.30 -14.56
C VAL A 59 6.50 8.88 -13.29
N ILE A 60 6.12 7.74 -12.70
CA ILE A 60 6.64 7.30 -11.39
C ILE A 60 7.86 6.39 -11.51
N GLY A 61 7.98 5.60 -12.58
CA GLY A 61 9.06 4.62 -12.77
C GLY A 61 10.47 5.21 -12.57
N PRO A 62 10.84 6.32 -13.23
CA PRO A 62 12.19 6.88 -13.11
C PRO A 62 12.56 7.28 -11.67
N ILE A 63 11.63 7.87 -10.92
CA ILE A 63 11.90 8.25 -9.54
C ILE A 63 11.90 7.02 -8.62
N TYR A 64 11.03 6.04 -8.86
CA TYR A 64 11.06 4.76 -8.16
C TYR A 64 12.41 4.04 -8.36
N ASP A 65 12.91 3.96 -9.59
CA ASP A 65 14.21 3.31 -9.85
C ASP A 65 15.35 4.01 -9.10
N LYS A 66 15.22 5.32 -8.87
CA LYS A 66 16.20 6.11 -8.13
C LYS A 66 16.09 5.99 -6.61
N VAL A 67 14.89 5.97 -6.03
CA VAL A 67 14.69 6.08 -4.57
C VAL A 67 13.87 4.97 -3.93
N GLY A 68 13.21 4.14 -4.73
CA GLY A 68 12.35 3.06 -4.27
C GLY A 68 13.05 2.13 -3.29
N TRP A 69 12.37 1.82 -2.19
CA TRP A 69 12.89 1.00 -1.08
C TRP A 69 14.15 1.50 -0.39
N LYS A 70 14.66 2.70 -0.71
CA LYS A 70 15.86 3.25 -0.07
C LYS A 70 15.50 3.92 1.26
N ASN A 71 16.39 3.74 2.23
CA ASN A 71 16.37 4.51 3.46
C ASN A 71 17.23 5.77 3.31
N SER A 72 16.82 6.86 3.95
CA SER A 72 17.54 8.13 3.99
C SER A 72 17.42 8.78 5.37
N SER A 73 18.43 9.51 5.82
CA SER A 73 18.30 10.37 7.00
C SER A 73 17.50 11.65 6.68
N ASP A 74 17.53 12.10 5.42
CA ASP A 74 16.77 13.23 4.93
C ASP A 74 15.28 12.88 4.84
N TRP A 75 14.45 13.66 5.55
CA TRP A 75 13.01 13.42 5.62
C TRP A 75 12.33 13.54 4.26
N THR A 76 12.70 14.52 3.43
CA THR A 76 12.08 14.71 2.11
C THR A 76 12.37 13.53 1.19
N GLN A 77 13.58 13.00 1.23
CA GLN A 77 13.97 11.82 0.46
C GLN A 77 13.28 10.55 0.95
N ARG A 78 13.07 10.39 2.27
CA ARG A 78 12.25 9.28 2.79
C ARG A 78 10.80 9.36 2.31
N MET A 79 10.20 10.54 2.35
CA MET A 79 8.83 10.73 1.88
C MET A 79 8.70 10.51 0.38
N LEU A 80 9.69 10.93 -0.41
CA LEU A 80 9.74 10.65 -1.84
C LEU A 80 9.88 9.15 -2.13
N ALA A 81 10.74 8.45 -1.39
CA ALA A 81 10.87 6.99 -1.49
C ALA A 81 9.55 6.28 -1.15
N SER A 82 8.88 6.69 -0.07
CA SER A 82 7.58 6.16 0.34
C SER A 82 6.53 6.34 -0.76
N LEU A 83 6.36 7.57 -1.26
CA LEU A 83 5.41 7.90 -2.33
C LEU A 83 5.71 7.12 -3.61
N ALA A 84 6.96 7.16 -4.09
CA ALA A 84 7.35 6.49 -5.32
C ALA A 84 7.13 4.97 -5.24
N THR A 85 7.46 4.36 -4.09
CA THR A 85 7.28 2.92 -3.85
C THR A 85 5.80 2.55 -3.81
N GLU A 86 4.97 3.30 -3.07
CA GLU A 86 3.53 3.06 -3.00
C GLU A 86 2.88 3.03 -4.39
N TYR A 87 3.12 4.08 -5.19
CA TYR A 87 2.51 4.18 -6.52
C TYR A 87 3.12 3.22 -7.54
N ALA A 88 4.43 2.96 -7.50
CA ALA A 88 5.04 1.95 -8.38
C ALA A 88 4.43 0.57 -8.15
N CYS A 89 4.27 0.16 -6.88
CA CYS A 89 3.62 -1.10 -6.57
C CYS A 89 2.14 -1.07 -6.95
N LYS A 90 1.41 0.01 -6.70
CA LYS A 90 0.00 0.16 -7.14
C LYS A 90 -0.18 0.03 -8.65
N LEU A 91 0.82 0.48 -9.42
CA LEU A 91 0.87 0.35 -10.88
C LEU A 91 1.47 -0.97 -11.35
N SER A 92 1.57 -1.99 -10.49
CA SER A 92 2.14 -3.31 -10.77
C SER A 92 3.53 -3.25 -11.42
N TYR A 93 4.36 -2.30 -11.01
CA TYR A 93 5.74 -2.25 -11.46
C TYR A 93 6.48 -3.47 -10.91
N SER A 94 7.04 -4.31 -11.79
CA SER A 94 7.45 -5.68 -11.46
C SER A 94 8.48 -5.74 -10.33
N ASP A 95 9.52 -4.92 -10.41
CA ASP A 95 10.56 -4.81 -9.37
C ASP A 95 9.96 -4.41 -8.00
N CYS A 96 8.96 -3.53 -7.99
CA CYS A 96 8.29 -3.12 -6.75
C CYS A 96 7.52 -4.28 -6.13
N ARG A 97 6.74 -5.03 -6.93
CA ARG A 97 5.99 -6.20 -6.44
C ARG A 97 6.91 -7.29 -5.93
N GLN A 98 7.98 -7.57 -6.65
CA GLN A 98 8.96 -8.57 -6.25
C GLN A 98 9.63 -8.18 -4.92
N LYS A 99 10.08 -6.93 -4.77
CA LYS A 99 10.70 -6.45 -3.52
C LYS A 99 9.71 -6.39 -2.36
N ALA A 100 8.46 -6.00 -2.59
CA ALA A 100 7.41 -6.08 -1.57
C ALA A 100 7.20 -7.52 -1.10
N SER A 101 7.07 -8.47 -2.03
CA SER A 101 6.94 -9.89 -1.72
C SER A 101 8.14 -10.43 -0.93
N THR A 102 9.37 -10.23 -1.43
CA THR A 102 10.59 -10.72 -0.76
C THR A 102 10.75 -10.12 0.63
N SER A 103 10.64 -8.79 0.76
CA SER A 103 10.79 -8.14 2.07
C SER A 103 9.66 -8.50 3.04
N PHE A 104 8.48 -8.85 2.55
CA PHE A 104 7.39 -9.35 3.38
C PHE A 104 7.64 -10.78 3.89
N ILE A 105 8.20 -11.65 3.06
CA ILE A 105 8.61 -13.01 3.49
C ILE A 105 9.71 -12.93 4.56
N ASP A 106 10.66 -12.01 4.41
CA ASP A 106 11.68 -11.74 5.44
C ASP A 106 11.02 -11.26 6.74
N PHE A 107 10.06 -10.32 6.64
CA PHE A 107 9.28 -9.85 7.78
C PHE A 107 8.53 -10.99 8.47
N LYS A 108 7.83 -11.85 7.71
CA LYS A 108 7.13 -13.02 8.25
C LYS A 108 8.08 -13.89 9.05
N THR A 109 9.17 -14.31 8.43
CA THR A 109 10.17 -15.20 9.05
C THR A 109 10.75 -14.61 10.33
N ASN A 110 11.05 -13.31 10.33
CA ASN A 110 11.65 -12.66 11.50
C ASN A 110 10.63 -12.34 12.60
N CYS A 111 9.37 -12.09 12.25
CA CYS A 111 8.35 -11.62 13.18
C CYS A 111 7.32 -12.66 13.61
N GLU A 112 7.30 -13.86 13.02
CA GLU A 112 6.33 -14.91 13.33
C GLU A 112 6.30 -15.28 14.82
N MET A 113 7.44 -15.23 15.51
CA MET A 113 7.55 -15.50 16.95
C MET A 113 7.60 -14.23 17.82
N SER A 114 7.40 -13.05 17.25
CA SER A 114 7.49 -11.80 18.00
C SER A 114 6.46 -11.73 19.12
N ARG A 115 6.90 -11.17 20.27
CA ARG A 115 6.08 -10.89 21.45
C ARG A 115 6.04 -9.40 21.80
N SER A 116 6.67 -8.56 20.98
CA SER A 116 6.85 -7.12 21.20
C SER A 116 6.43 -6.28 19.99
N GLY A 117 5.53 -6.84 19.15
CA GLY A 117 5.09 -6.21 17.90
C GLY A 117 6.14 -6.28 16.80
N THR A 118 6.15 -5.28 15.91
CA THR A 118 6.98 -5.26 14.69
C THR A 118 8.29 -4.48 14.84
N GLY A 119 8.50 -3.83 15.98
CA GLY A 119 9.57 -2.83 16.14
C GLY A 119 10.98 -3.39 16.07
N LEU A 120 11.19 -4.61 16.59
CA LEU A 120 12.50 -5.26 16.68
C LEU A 120 12.76 -6.29 15.57
N CYS A 121 11.70 -6.83 14.98
CA CYS A 121 11.81 -7.93 14.02
C CYS A 121 11.65 -7.49 12.56
N ASN A 122 10.95 -6.37 12.30
CA ASN A 122 10.85 -5.85 10.94
C ASN A 122 12.03 -4.91 10.65
N SER A 123 12.91 -5.32 9.74
CA SER A 123 14.06 -4.53 9.30
C SER A 123 13.67 -3.37 8.36
N MET A 124 12.48 -3.39 7.78
CA MET A 124 12.00 -2.32 6.90
C MET A 124 11.80 -1.04 7.71
N VAL A 125 12.19 0.08 7.10
CA VAL A 125 11.98 1.40 7.73
C VAL A 125 10.50 1.75 7.78
N PRO A 126 10.03 2.44 8.84
CA PRO A 126 8.59 2.67 9.06
C PRO A 126 7.85 3.25 7.87
N ASP A 127 8.46 4.22 7.17
CA ASP A 127 7.85 4.92 6.03
C ASP A 127 7.54 4.02 4.83
N LEU A 128 8.14 2.82 4.77
CA LEU A 128 7.95 1.84 3.70
C LEU A 128 7.12 0.61 4.13
N ARG A 129 6.83 0.46 5.43
CA ARG A 129 6.15 -0.73 5.98
C ARG A 129 4.73 -0.89 5.47
N ARG A 130 3.99 0.21 5.28
CA ARG A 130 2.64 0.18 4.68
C ARG A 130 2.66 -0.52 3.33
N THR A 131 3.58 -0.11 2.45
CA THR A 131 3.75 -0.68 1.11
C THR A 131 4.27 -2.12 1.15
N GLN A 132 5.23 -2.41 2.05
CA GLN A 132 5.73 -3.76 2.30
C GLN A 132 4.59 -4.71 2.68
N TYR A 133 3.78 -4.35 3.69
CA TYR A 133 2.73 -5.23 4.19
C TYR A 133 1.62 -5.42 3.17
N CYS A 134 1.07 -4.33 2.61
CA CYS A 134 -0.05 -4.42 1.68
C CYS A 134 0.30 -5.23 0.42
N TRP A 135 1.39 -4.89 -0.26
CA TRP A 135 1.75 -5.61 -1.48
C TRP A 135 2.43 -6.95 -1.19
N GLY A 136 3.09 -7.10 -0.04
CA GLY A 136 3.59 -8.39 0.42
C GLY A 136 2.48 -9.42 0.59
N VAL A 137 1.42 -9.04 1.29
CA VAL A 137 0.19 -9.86 1.43
C VAL A 137 -0.48 -10.10 0.08
N HIS A 138 -0.62 -9.06 -0.75
CA HIS A 138 -1.24 -9.22 -2.06
C HIS A 138 -0.55 -10.29 -2.91
N GLU A 139 0.79 -10.34 -2.90
CA GLU A 139 1.58 -11.34 -3.62
C GLU A 139 1.66 -12.70 -2.87
N ASN A 140 1.42 -12.72 -1.56
CA ASN A 140 1.55 -13.91 -0.69
C ASN A 140 0.33 -14.05 0.26
N PRO A 141 -0.89 -14.25 -0.26
CA PRO A 141 -2.12 -14.23 0.55
C PRO A 141 -2.20 -15.35 1.60
N GLU A 142 -1.45 -16.44 1.41
CA GLU A 142 -1.33 -17.55 2.36
C GLU A 142 -0.50 -17.21 3.62
N SER A 143 0.20 -16.08 3.59
CA SER A 143 1.08 -15.61 4.66
C SER A 143 0.46 -14.49 5.51
N MET A 144 -0.87 -14.35 5.49
CA MET A 144 -1.61 -13.33 6.25
C MET A 144 -1.59 -13.54 7.77
N ASP A 145 -1.39 -14.77 8.23
CA ASP A 145 -1.46 -15.17 9.63
C ASP A 145 -0.55 -14.32 10.55
N VAL A 146 0.66 -14.01 10.09
CA VAL A 146 1.61 -13.16 10.84
C VAL A 146 1.10 -11.72 10.97
N VAL A 147 0.46 -11.19 9.92
CA VAL A 147 -0.10 -9.82 9.90
C VAL A 147 -1.25 -9.74 10.88
N GLU A 148 -2.15 -10.71 10.85
CA GLU A 148 -3.27 -10.80 11.79
C GLU A 148 -2.81 -10.91 13.23
N LYS A 149 -1.88 -11.83 13.51
CA LYS A 149 -1.31 -12.02 14.85
C LYS A 149 -0.72 -10.72 15.40
N LEU A 150 0.07 -10.03 14.60
CA LEU A 150 0.73 -8.79 15.01
C LEU A 150 -0.28 -7.65 15.16
N TYR A 151 -1.26 -7.55 14.27
CA TYR A 151 -2.35 -6.58 14.40
C TYR A 151 -3.08 -6.75 15.74
N ARG A 152 -3.51 -7.98 16.07
CA ARG A 152 -4.17 -8.29 17.35
C ARG A 152 -3.28 -7.95 18.54
N TRP A 153 -1.98 -8.28 18.47
CA TRP A 153 -1.03 -7.87 19.51
C TRP A 153 -1.03 -6.36 19.74
N PHE A 154 -1.05 -5.53 18.67
CA PHE A 154 -1.12 -4.08 18.81
C PHE A 154 -2.44 -3.63 19.46
N VAL A 155 -3.58 -4.18 19.04
CA VAL A 155 -4.90 -3.87 19.63
C VAL A 155 -4.90 -4.11 21.15
N ASP A 156 -4.32 -5.24 21.58
CA ASP A 156 -4.35 -5.64 22.98
C ASP A 156 -3.29 -4.93 23.84
N ASN A 157 -2.09 -4.68 23.29
CA ASN A 157 -0.91 -4.30 24.09
C ASN A 157 -0.42 -2.87 23.87
N SER A 158 -0.90 -2.15 22.86
CA SER A 158 -0.30 -0.88 22.41
C SER A 158 -1.30 0.26 22.21
N ARG A 159 -2.25 0.38 23.15
CA ARG A 159 -3.35 1.35 23.11
C ARG A 159 -2.94 2.81 22.82
N TYR A 160 -1.72 3.20 23.14
CA TYR A 160 -1.22 4.57 22.95
C TYR A 160 -0.12 4.69 21.88
N PHE A 161 0.28 3.59 21.23
CA PHE A 161 1.40 3.58 20.29
C PHE A 161 1.11 2.72 19.05
N HIS A 162 0.33 3.29 18.12
CA HIS A 162 -0.13 2.63 16.90
C HIS A 162 0.88 2.69 15.75
N ARG A 163 2.14 2.35 16.00
CA ARG A 163 3.21 2.52 15.00
C ARG A 163 2.93 1.78 13.68
N ASP A 164 2.42 0.56 13.77
CA ASP A 164 2.09 -0.28 12.60
C ASP A 164 0.64 -0.77 12.59
N THR A 165 -0.19 -0.38 13.57
CA THR A 165 -1.57 -0.89 13.69
C THR A 165 -2.40 -0.63 12.43
N GLU A 166 -2.39 0.60 11.91
CA GLU A 166 -3.12 0.95 10.69
C GLU A 166 -2.50 0.29 9.45
N ASN A 167 -1.18 0.20 9.38
CA ASN A 167 -0.46 -0.44 8.26
C ASN A 167 -0.80 -1.93 8.17
N LEU A 168 -0.89 -2.63 9.30
CA LEU A 168 -1.24 -4.05 9.37
C LEU A 168 -2.73 -4.28 9.05
N LEU A 169 -3.60 -3.39 9.52
CA LEU A 169 -5.02 -3.43 9.14
C LEU A 169 -5.21 -3.22 7.63
N GLU A 170 -4.54 -2.24 7.05
CA GLU A 170 -4.58 -2.04 5.60
C GLU A 170 -4.03 -3.24 4.84
N ALA A 171 -2.98 -3.89 5.34
CA ALA A 171 -2.46 -5.10 4.72
C ALA A 171 -3.49 -6.22 4.65
N GLN A 172 -4.33 -6.39 5.68
CA GLN A 172 -5.45 -7.33 5.65
C GLN A 172 -6.42 -7.04 4.50
N ALA A 173 -6.67 -5.76 4.21
CA ALA A 173 -7.52 -5.35 3.10
C ALA A 173 -6.88 -5.53 1.71
N CYS A 174 -5.57 -5.77 1.64
CA CYS A 174 -4.83 -5.98 0.39
C CYS A 174 -4.76 -7.44 -0.05
N THR A 175 -5.36 -8.38 0.70
CA THR A 175 -5.42 -9.80 0.29
C THR A 175 -6.19 -9.98 -1.01
N THR A 176 -5.74 -10.96 -1.80
CA THR A 176 -6.46 -11.43 -2.98
C THR A 176 -7.39 -12.60 -2.67
N ASP A 177 -7.35 -13.13 -1.44
CA ASP A 177 -8.28 -14.17 -0.96
C ASP A 177 -9.60 -13.54 -0.48
N ALA A 178 -10.65 -13.69 -1.29
CA ALA A 178 -11.97 -13.16 -1.00
C ALA A 178 -12.61 -13.74 0.27
N THR A 179 -12.25 -14.97 0.66
CA THR A 179 -12.77 -15.61 1.87
C THR A 179 -12.18 -14.94 3.10
N GLN A 180 -10.86 -14.79 3.15
CA GLN A 180 -10.16 -14.07 4.22
C GLN A 180 -10.67 -12.63 4.34
N LEU A 181 -10.80 -11.92 3.22
CA LEU A 181 -11.30 -10.54 3.23
C LEU A 181 -12.71 -10.45 3.84
N LYS A 182 -13.61 -11.37 3.48
CA LYS A 182 -14.96 -11.43 4.03
C LYS A 182 -14.95 -11.72 5.52
N GLU A 183 -14.11 -12.65 5.98
CA GLU A 183 -13.96 -12.97 7.40
C GLU A 183 -13.47 -11.76 8.21
N TYR A 184 -12.48 -11.01 7.70
CA TYR A 184 -11.99 -9.82 8.38
C TYR A 184 -13.02 -8.71 8.42
N VAL A 185 -13.72 -8.44 7.31
CA VAL A 185 -14.85 -7.48 7.31
C VAL A 185 -15.88 -7.91 8.34
N CYS A 186 -16.31 -9.17 8.33
CA CYS A 186 -17.25 -9.69 9.34
C CYS A 186 -16.70 -9.54 10.76
N TRP A 187 -15.43 -9.82 11.01
CA TRP A 187 -14.84 -9.67 12.34
C TRP A 187 -14.89 -8.22 12.83
N TYR A 188 -14.54 -7.23 11.99
CA TYR A 188 -14.63 -5.82 12.35
C TYR A 188 -16.07 -5.38 12.62
N TYR A 189 -17.00 -5.73 11.73
CA TYR A 189 -18.40 -5.35 11.87
C TYR A 189 -19.05 -6.09 13.06
N CYS A 190 -18.91 -7.40 13.17
CA CYS A 190 -19.48 -8.20 14.27
C CYS A 190 -18.86 -7.84 15.63
N SER A 191 -17.56 -7.49 15.70
CA SER A 191 -16.95 -6.99 16.95
C SER A 191 -17.46 -5.60 17.34
N CYS A 192 -17.80 -4.76 16.35
CA CYS A 192 -18.49 -3.49 16.56
C CYS A 192 -19.95 -3.68 17.01
N TYR A 193 -20.67 -4.66 16.47
CA TYR A 193 -22.05 -5.01 16.88
C TYR A 193 -22.10 -5.72 18.24
N ALA A 194 -21.11 -6.54 18.59
CA ALA A 194 -21.07 -7.15 19.92
C ALA A 194 -20.85 -6.13 21.06
N ASN A 195 -20.25 -4.98 20.75
CA ASN A 195 -19.95 -3.90 21.72
C ASN A 195 -20.89 -2.67 21.61
N ARG A 196 -21.87 -2.68 20.69
CA ARG A 196 -22.95 -1.69 20.65
C ARG A 196 -24.26 -2.44 20.64
N SER A 197 -25.13 -2.18 21.62
CA SER A 197 -26.54 -2.57 21.56
C SER A 197 -27.07 -2.27 20.16
N ASP A 198 -27.54 -3.34 19.52
CA ASP A 198 -27.94 -3.45 18.13
C ASP A 198 -28.87 -2.31 17.67
N PRO A 199 -28.53 -1.51 16.63
CA PRO A 199 -29.46 -0.53 16.06
C PRO A 199 -30.20 -1.04 14.81
N PHE A 200 -30.12 -2.33 14.45
CA PHE A 200 -30.89 -2.88 13.32
C PHE A 200 -31.73 -4.11 13.72
N VAL A 201 -32.38 -4.00 14.88
CA VAL A 201 -33.64 -4.69 15.13
C VAL A 201 -34.76 -3.79 14.61
N ASP A 202 -35.19 -4.07 13.37
CA ASP A 202 -36.59 -4.09 12.91
C ASP A 202 -36.67 -4.93 11.62
#